data_AF-A0A2L0EQI3-F1
#
_entry.id   AF-A0A2L0EQI3-F1
#
_cell.length_a   1.000
_cell.length_b   1.000
_cell.length_c   1.000
_cell.angle_alpha   90.00
_cell.angle_beta   90.00
_cell.angle_gamma   90.00
#
_symmetry.space_group_name_H-M   'P 1'
#
loop_
_entity.id
_entity.type
_entity.pdbx_description
1 polymer ?
#
loop_
_entity_poly.entity_id
_entity_poly.type
_entity_poly.pdbx_seq_one_letter_code
_entity_poly.pdbx_strand_id
1 'polypeptide(L)'
;MTRPCRPRGDVMIYNVKSAPYNAAGNGSTRDDTAIQSAINDAGMAGGGVVYFPKGVYKLHARLNVPYSGVILEGEGRESVLKHDPPSGTDPFIPVFFFKGTSTGYEELRNVGVRDLTVEFADAGPPSAGGLQMNGCVDWFCDRVTVRGRRRGRERPHHLRAHLRREPEHRHLDGGGRGRHRGGLHPPGQRSRHPAERGHAAARARAARAGGDEPGHDQRLRDLRQYGVRRAPALGG
;
A
#
# COMPACT_ATOMS: atom_id res chain seq x y z
N MET A 1 -35.15 24.69 -8.86
CA MET A 1 -35.12 23.59 -9.85
C MET A 1 -34.35 22.44 -9.24
N THR A 2 -35.03 21.38 -8.80
CA THR A 2 -34.36 20.13 -8.38
C THR A 2 -33.75 19.48 -9.62
N ARG A 3 -32.42 19.28 -9.63
CA ARG A 3 -31.81 18.42 -10.66
C ARG A 3 -32.42 17.03 -10.47
N PRO A 4 -33.07 16.42 -11.48
CA PRO A 4 -33.67 15.12 -11.31
C PRO A 4 -32.58 14.12 -10.90
N CYS A 5 -32.93 13.15 -10.04
CA CYS A 5 -32.08 12.00 -9.83
C CYS A 5 -31.85 11.37 -11.21
N ARG A 6 -30.61 11.45 -11.72
CA ARG A 6 -30.27 10.83 -13.00
C ARG A 6 -30.63 9.35 -12.84
N PRO A 7 -31.48 8.77 -13.72
CA PRO A 7 -31.75 7.34 -13.64
C PRO A 7 -30.40 6.62 -13.63
N ARG A 8 -30.26 5.59 -12.80
CA ARG A 8 -29.02 4.80 -12.76
C ARG A 8 -28.78 4.27 -14.17
N GLY A 9 -27.88 4.93 -14.90
CA GLY A 9 -27.45 4.46 -16.21
C GLY A 9 -26.84 3.09 -16.01
N ASP A 10 -27.03 2.22 -17.00
CA ASP A 10 -26.54 0.85 -16.95
C ASP A 10 -25.07 0.85 -16.53
N VAL A 11 -24.79 0.22 -15.39
CA VAL A 11 -23.47 0.33 -14.74
C VAL A 11 -22.48 -0.40 -15.63
N MET A 12 -21.70 0.36 -16.39
CA MET A 12 -20.78 -0.19 -17.38
C MET A 12 -19.73 -1.08 -16.69
N ILE A 13 -19.75 -2.38 -17.02
CA ILE A 13 -18.86 -3.39 -16.43
C ILE A 13 -17.71 -3.70 -17.39
N TYR A 14 -16.51 -3.35 -16.95
CA TYR A 14 -15.25 -3.56 -17.65
C TYR A 14 -14.57 -4.81 -17.09
N ASN A 15 -15.01 -5.99 -17.53
CA ASN A 15 -14.44 -7.27 -17.12
C ASN A 15 -13.02 -7.42 -17.69
N VAL A 16 -12.00 -7.42 -16.83
CA VAL A 16 -10.59 -7.43 -17.24
C VAL A 16 -10.19 -8.70 -18.02
N LYS A 17 -10.92 -9.81 -17.88
CA LYS A 17 -10.68 -11.05 -18.65
C LYS A 17 -11.33 -11.05 -20.04
N SER A 18 -12.32 -10.18 -20.27
CA SER A 18 -12.99 -10.06 -21.56
C SER A 18 -12.13 -9.27 -22.56
N ALA A 19 -12.40 -9.44 -23.86
CA ALA A 19 -11.87 -8.54 -24.87
C ALA A 19 -12.45 -7.12 -24.66
N PRO A 20 -11.66 -6.04 -24.89
CA PRO A 20 -10.32 -6.03 -25.47
C PRO A 20 -9.17 -6.29 -24.48
N TYR A 21 -9.43 -6.34 -23.17
CA TYR A 21 -8.40 -6.35 -22.12
C TYR A 21 -7.64 -7.67 -22.02
N ASN A 22 -8.34 -8.80 -22.03
CA ASN A 22 -7.77 -10.15 -22.05
C ASN A 22 -6.71 -10.43 -20.95
N ALA A 23 -6.86 -9.84 -19.75
CA ALA A 23 -6.00 -10.14 -18.60
C ALA A 23 -6.10 -11.64 -18.24
N ALA A 24 -4.97 -12.28 -17.95
CA ALA A 24 -4.95 -13.72 -17.72
C ALA A 24 -5.44 -14.10 -16.31
N GLY A 25 -5.02 -13.36 -15.28
CA GLY A 25 -5.36 -13.67 -13.89
C GLY A 25 -4.88 -15.06 -13.46
N ASN A 26 -3.75 -15.52 -13.99
CA ASN A 26 -3.18 -16.87 -13.81
C ASN A 26 -2.01 -16.93 -12.80
N GLY A 27 -1.61 -15.79 -12.23
CA GLY A 27 -0.53 -15.65 -11.25
C GLY A 27 0.89 -15.55 -11.83
N SER A 28 1.06 -15.69 -13.14
CA SER A 28 2.37 -15.71 -13.83
C SER A 28 2.50 -14.63 -14.92
N THR A 29 1.49 -14.48 -15.77
CA THR A 29 1.36 -13.43 -16.79
C THR A 29 1.26 -12.06 -16.15
N ARG A 30 1.94 -11.06 -16.72
CA ARG A 30 1.90 -9.67 -16.28
C ARG A 30 0.62 -9.00 -16.79
N ASP A 31 -0.29 -8.67 -15.87
CA ASP A 31 -1.64 -8.17 -16.21
C ASP A 31 -1.80 -6.63 -16.14
N ASP A 32 -0.75 -5.89 -15.72
CA ASP A 32 -0.80 -4.42 -15.48
C ASP A 32 -1.49 -3.64 -16.61
N THR A 33 -1.05 -3.85 -17.86
CA THR A 33 -1.50 -3.06 -19.02
C THR A 33 -2.96 -3.34 -19.36
N ALA A 34 -3.38 -4.61 -19.29
CA ALA A 34 -4.77 -5.01 -19.55
C ALA A 34 -5.73 -4.35 -18.55
N ILE A 35 -5.35 -4.37 -17.26
CA ILE A 35 -6.16 -3.80 -16.18
C ILE A 35 -6.14 -2.27 -16.24
N GLN A 36 -5.00 -1.64 -16.52
CA GLN A 36 -4.92 -0.18 -16.67
C GLN A 36 -5.76 0.31 -17.86
N SER A 37 -5.82 -0.43 -18.98
CA SER A 37 -6.74 -0.11 -20.08
C SER A 37 -8.20 -0.18 -19.66
N ALA A 38 -8.61 -1.21 -18.89
CA ALA A 38 -9.98 -1.30 -18.36
C ALA A 38 -10.34 -0.14 -17.42
N ILE A 39 -9.39 0.30 -16.57
CA ILE A 39 -9.54 1.49 -15.72
C ILE A 39 -9.66 2.76 -16.56
N ASN A 40 -8.86 2.90 -17.62
CA ASN A 40 -8.89 4.07 -18.49
C ASN A 40 -10.22 4.16 -19.26
N ASP A 41 -10.72 3.06 -19.81
CA ASP A 41 -11.97 3.02 -20.57
C ASP A 41 -13.19 3.29 -19.67
N ALA A 42 -13.21 2.74 -18.46
CA ALA A 42 -14.20 3.08 -17.44
C ALA A 42 -14.15 4.59 -17.07
N GLY A 43 -12.94 5.14 -16.95
CA GLY A 43 -12.74 6.57 -16.71
C GLY A 43 -13.23 7.46 -17.85
N MET A 44 -12.91 7.10 -19.10
CA MET A 44 -13.31 7.84 -20.30
C MET A 44 -14.81 7.78 -20.58
N ALA A 45 -15.50 6.71 -20.15
CA ALA A 45 -16.96 6.63 -20.16
C ALA A 45 -17.65 7.48 -19.07
N GLY A 46 -16.87 8.09 -18.15
CA GLY A 46 -17.38 8.90 -17.04
C GLY A 46 -17.71 8.12 -15.76
N GLY A 47 -17.17 6.91 -15.63
CA GLY A 47 -17.38 6.01 -14.49
C GLY A 47 -17.78 4.60 -14.93
N GLY A 48 -17.61 3.63 -14.03
CA GLY A 48 -17.90 2.23 -14.29
C GLY A 48 -17.29 1.29 -13.26
N VAL A 49 -17.63 0.00 -13.37
CA VAL A 49 -17.07 -1.07 -12.53
C VAL A 49 -16.01 -1.81 -13.34
N VAL A 50 -14.75 -1.71 -12.93
CA VAL A 50 -13.68 -2.59 -13.43
C VAL A 50 -13.78 -3.90 -12.66
N TYR A 51 -14.25 -4.93 -13.35
CA TYR A 51 -14.59 -6.21 -12.74
C TYR A 51 -13.45 -7.23 -12.88
N PHE A 52 -13.10 -7.85 -11.77
CA PHE A 52 -12.06 -8.86 -11.64
C PHE A 52 -12.69 -10.21 -11.30
N PRO A 53 -12.98 -11.08 -12.29
CA PRO A 53 -13.31 -12.47 -12.03
C PRO A 53 -12.24 -13.15 -11.18
N LYS A 54 -12.56 -14.29 -10.57
CA LYS A 54 -11.64 -15.12 -9.79
C LYS A 54 -10.33 -15.36 -10.55
N GLY A 55 -9.20 -15.12 -9.88
CA GLY A 55 -7.87 -15.20 -10.50
C GLY A 55 -6.81 -14.43 -9.72
N VAL A 56 -5.54 -14.70 -10.03
CA VAL A 56 -4.38 -13.99 -9.47
C VAL A 56 -3.78 -13.11 -10.57
N TYR A 57 -4.05 -11.82 -10.51
CA TYR A 57 -3.57 -10.84 -11.48
C TYR A 57 -2.20 -10.33 -11.06
N LYS A 58 -1.17 -10.59 -11.87
CA LYS A 58 0.21 -10.24 -11.48
C LYS A 58 0.54 -8.81 -11.90
N LEU A 59 0.86 -7.99 -10.92
CA LEU A 59 1.21 -6.58 -11.10
C LEU A 59 2.73 -6.38 -10.92
N HIS A 60 3.38 -5.82 -11.94
CA HIS A 60 4.75 -5.31 -11.89
C HIS A 60 4.79 -3.78 -11.78
N ALA A 61 3.64 -3.11 -11.96
CA ALA A 61 3.49 -1.67 -11.84
C ALA A 61 2.41 -1.34 -10.80
N ARG A 62 2.08 -0.04 -10.67
CA ARG A 62 0.88 0.43 -9.98
C ARG A 62 -0.26 0.60 -10.98
N LEU A 63 -1.46 0.25 -10.54
CA LEU A 63 -2.71 0.66 -11.19
C LEU A 63 -3.04 2.07 -10.70
N ASN A 64 -3.13 3.03 -11.62
CA ASN A 64 -3.53 4.40 -11.32
C ASN A 64 -5.00 4.57 -11.67
N VAL A 65 -5.79 5.11 -10.74
CA VAL A 65 -7.21 5.44 -10.95
C VAL A 65 -7.40 6.96 -10.81
N PRO A 66 -7.20 7.75 -11.89
CA PRO A 66 -7.32 9.20 -11.88
C PRO A 66 -8.74 9.70 -12.16
N TYR A 67 -9.77 8.84 -12.05
CA TYR A 67 -11.12 9.10 -12.53
C TYR A 67 -12.17 8.98 -11.41
N SER A 68 -13.12 9.91 -11.40
CA SER A 68 -14.34 9.80 -10.57
C SER A 68 -15.27 8.71 -11.11
N GLY A 69 -16.08 8.10 -10.24
CA GLY A 69 -17.07 7.08 -10.61
C GLY A 69 -16.49 5.72 -10.99
N VAL A 70 -15.16 5.51 -10.88
CA VAL A 70 -14.53 4.22 -11.15
C VAL A 70 -14.43 3.39 -9.87
N ILE A 71 -14.97 2.18 -9.93
CA ILE A 71 -14.98 1.19 -8.85
C ILE A 71 -14.16 -0.02 -9.30
N LEU A 72 -13.28 -0.53 -8.45
CA LEU A 72 -12.58 -1.81 -8.65
C LEU A 72 -13.31 -2.91 -7.86
N GLU A 73 -13.77 -3.96 -8.53
CA GLU A 73 -14.67 -4.96 -7.94
C GLU A 73 -14.24 -6.38 -8.27
N GLY A 74 -13.96 -7.19 -7.24
CA GLY A 74 -13.72 -8.62 -7.43
C GLY A 74 -14.99 -9.48 -7.35
N GLU A 75 -14.88 -10.71 -7.84
CA GLU A 75 -15.81 -11.82 -7.60
C GLU A 75 -15.79 -12.29 -6.11
N GLY A 76 -14.81 -11.82 -5.34
CA GLY A 76 -14.59 -12.18 -3.94
C GLY A 76 -13.10 -12.21 -3.61
N ARG A 77 -12.75 -12.68 -2.40
CA ARG A 77 -11.37 -12.68 -1.88
C ARG A 77 -10.36 -13.49 -2.71
N GLU A 78 -10.84 -14.31 -3.67
CA GLU A 78 -10.04 -15.06 -4.64
C GLU A 78 -9.73 -14.29 -5.94
N SER A 79 -10.26 -13.08 -6.10
CA SER A 79 -9.77 -12.08 -7.05
C SER A 79 -8.60 -11.34 -6.40
N VAL A 80 -7.37 -11.69 -6.80
CA VAL A 80 -6.13 -11.26 -6.13
C VAL A 80 -5.32 -10.35 -7.04
N LEU A 81 -5.19 -9.07 -6.68
CA LEU A 81 -4.21 -8.13 -7.25
C LEU A 81 -2.86 -8.40 -6.58
N LYS A 82 -1.99 -9.17 -7.25
CA LYS A 82 -0.71 -9.62 -6.70
C LYS A 82 0.43 -8.69 -7.12
N HIS A 83 0.84 -7.81 -6.23
CA HIS A 83 2.06 -7.02 -6.36
C HIS A 83 3.29 -7.93 -6.27
N ASP A 84 4.01 -8.09 -7.38
CA ASP A 84 5.14 -9.02 -7.54
C ASP A 84 6.17 -8.48 -8.55
N PRO A 85 6.66 -7.22 -8.39
CA PRO A 85 7.58 -6.57 -9.32
C PRO A 85 8.96 -7.24 -9.33
N PRO A 86 9.77 -7.00 -10.39
CA PRO A 86 11.21 -7.26 -10.34
C PRO A 86 11.89 -6.49 -9.19
N SER A 87 12.82 -7.15 -8.50
CA SER A 87 13.52 -6.60 -7.34
C SER A 87 14.18 -5.24 -7.64
N GLY A 88 13.84 -4.21 -6.87
CA GLY A 88 14.37 -2.85 -7.02
C GLY A 88 13.56 -1.96 -7.97
N THR A 89 12.35 -2.37 -8.38
CA THR A 89 11.45 -1.57 -9.23
C THR A 89 10.10 -1.32 -8.56
N ASP A 90 10.11 -1.08 -7.24
CA ASP A 90 8.93 -1.11 -6.39
C ASP A 90 8.08 0.18 -6.47
N PRO A 91 6.85 0.15 -7.04
CA PRO A 91 5.82 1.06 -6.58
C PRO A 91 5.33 0.59 -5.21
N PHE A 92 5.66 1.32 -4.14
CA PHE A 92 5.21 1.06 -2.76
C PHE A 92 3.70 0.82 -2.59
N ILE A 93 2.89 1.21 -3.58
CA ILE A 93 1.43 1.10 -3.61
C ILE A 93 1.00 0.51 -4.96
N PRO A 94 0.35 -0.67 -5.01
CA PRO A 94 -0.11 -1.28 -6.26
C PRO A 94 -1.45 -0.74 -6.76
N VAL A 95 -2.29 -0.16 -5.89
CA VAL A 95 -3.60 0.42 -6.24
C VAL A 95 -3.67 1.86 -5.75
N PHE A 96 -3.67 2.82 -6.67
CA PHE A 96 -3.50 4.24 -6.36
C PHE A 96 -4.58 5.10 -7.00
N PHE A 97 -5.53 5.57 -6.19
CA PHE A 97 -6.54 6.56 -6.59
C PHE A 97 -5.97 7.96 -6.40
N PHE A 98 -5.76 8.67 -7.51
CA PHE A 98 -5.07 9.96 -7.53
C PHE A 98 -5.23 10.66 -8.89
N LYS A 99 -5.69 11.92 -8.88
CA LYS A 99 -6.00 12.71 -10.08
C LYS A 99 -4.77 13.17 -10.87
N GLY A 100 -3.64 13.41 -10.21
CA GLY A 100 -2.48 14.10 -10.78
C GLY A 100 -2.04 15.31 -9.94
N THR A 101 -0.91 15.93 -10.30
CA THR A 101 -0.35 17.12 -9.64
C THR A 101 -0.76 18.45 -10.28
N SER A 102 -1.70 18.44 -11.22
CA SER A 102 -2.23 19.64 -11.87
C SER A 102 -3.02 20.51 -10.88
N THR A 103 -2.78 21.82 -10.93
CA THR A 103 -3.36 22.80 -9.99
C THR A 103 -4.87 22.97 -10.22
N GLY A 104 -5.67 22.20 -9.49
CA GLY A 104 -7.13 22.26 -9.53
C GLY A 104 -7.76 21.22 -8.60
N TYR A 105 -8.06 21.64 -7.36
CA TYR A 105 -8.73 20.84 -6.34
C TYR A 105 -10.20 20.57 -6.69
N GLU A 106 -10.42 19.66 -7.64
CA GLU A 106 -11.67 18.91 -7.75
C GLU A 106 -11.31 17.47 -7.38
N GLU A 107 -11.98 16.92 -6.39
CA GLU A 107 -11.66 15.62 -5.81
C GLU A 107 -12.14 14.47 -6.73
N LEU A 108 -11.51 13.30 -6.61
CA LEU A 108 -12.10 12.08 -7.14
C LEU A 108 -13.31 11.70 -6.28
N ARG A 109 -14.46 11.48 -6.91
CA ARG A 109 -15.76 11.26 -6.24
C ARG A 109 -16.41 9.95 -6.67
N ASN A 110 -17.18 9.33 -5.79
CA ASN A 110 -17.89 8.07 -6.03
C ASN A 110 -16.94 6.93 -6.48
N VAL A 111 -15.73 6.90 -5.92
CA VAL A 111 -14.70 5.89 -6.22
C VAL A 111 -14.66 4.82 -5.13
N GLY A 112 -14.19 3.62 -5.46
CA GLY A 112 -14.04 2.61 -4.41
C GLY A 112 -13.37 1.32 -4.85
N VAL A 113 -13.10 0.47 -3.85
CA VAL A 113 -12.62 -0.89 -4.06
C VAL A 113 -13.45 -1.85 -3.23
N ARG A 114 -13.90 -2.95 -3.83
CA ARG A 114 -14.61 -3.99 -3.09
C ARG A 114 -14.29 -5.41 -3.55
N ASP A 115 -14.59 -6.34 -2.64
CA ASP A 115 -14.70 -7.77 -2.95
C ASP A 115 -13.42 -8.39 -3.56
N LEU A 116 -12.23 -7.89 -3.22
CA LEU A 116 -10.95 -8.38 -3.74
C LEU A 116 -9.82 -8.44 -2.68
N THR A 117 -8.73 -9.09 -3.03
CA THR A 117 -7.49 -9.13 -2.24
C THR A 117 -6.37 -8.37 -2.94
N VAL A 118 -5.64 -7.51 -2.23
CA VAL A 118 -4.30 -7.07 -2.59
C VAL A 118 -3.29 -7.99 -1.90
N GLU A 119 -2.45 -8.69 -2.67
CA GLU A 119 -1.39 -9.57 -2.15
C GLU A 119 -0.02 -8.99 -2.48
N PHE A 120 0.81 -8.80 -1.45
CA PHE A 120 2.24 -8.51 -1.62
C PHE A 120 3.03 -9.83 -1.66
N ALA A 121 3.75 -10.05 -2.76
CA ALA A 121 4.80 -11.06 -2.80
C ALA A 121 5.87 -10.76 -1.74
N ASP A 122 6.39 -11.81 -1.12
CA ASP A 122 7.42 -11.76 -0.07
C ASP A 122 7.10 -10.89 1.15
N ALA A 123 5.80 -10.61 1.32
CA ALA A 123 5.20 -9.67 2.28
C ALA A 123 5.46 -8.17 2.01
N GLY A 124 6.06 -7.84 0.87
CA GLY A 124 6.27 -6.47 0.40
C GLY A 124 7.46 -5.74 1.04
N PRO A 125 7.90 -4.62 0.46
CA PRO A 125 8.97 -3.80 1.02
C PRO A 125 8.50 -3.08 2.30
N PRO A 126 9.44 -2.62 3.15
CA PRO A 126 9.13 -1.71 4.25
C PRO A 126 8.33 -0.49 3.78
N SER A 127 7.33 -0.09 4.56
CA SER A 127 6.42 1.03 4.24
C SER A 127 5.54 0.86 2.99
N ALA A 128 5.35 -0.38 2.49
CA ALA A 128 4.35 -0.65 1.46
C ALA A 128 2.91 -0.40 1.94
N GLY A 129 2.05 0.16 1.09
CA GLY A 129 0.63 0.40 1.35
C GLY A 129 -0.24 -0.28 0.28
N GLY A 130 -1.12 -1.20 0.66
CA GLY A 130 -1.90 -2.00 -0.31
C GLY A 130 -2.82 -1.18 -1.23
N LEU A 131 -3.28 -0.03 -0.74
CA LEU A 131 -4.22 0.86 -1.42
C LEU A 131 -3.99 2.28 -0.89
N GLN A 132 -4.04 3.29 -1.77
CA GLN A 132 -4.00 4.70 -1.37
C GLN A 132 -5.09 5.51 -2.10
N MET A 133 -5.71 6.43 -1.36
CA MET A 133 -6.79 7.32 -1.78
C MET A 133 -6.35 8.78 -1.56
N ASN A 134 -5.76 9.41 -2.57
CA ASN A 134 -5.26 10.79 -2.48
C ASN A 134 -6.20 11.75 -3.21
N GLY A 135 -6.71 12.77 -2.50
CA GLY A 135 -7.66 13.73 -3.06
C GLY A 135 -9.00 13.08 -3.45
N CYS A 136 -9.43 12.07 -2.68
CA CYS A 136 -10.68 11.33 -2.90
C CYS A 136 -11.69 11.66 -1.80
N VAL A 137 -12.95 11.88 -2.17
CA VAL A 137 -14.10 12.01 -1.27
C VAL A 137 -15.25 11.16 -1.79
N ASP A 138 -16.30 10.96 -1.00
CA ASP A 138 -17.43 10.09 -1.37
C ASP A 138 -16.96 8.67 -1.80
N TRP A 139 -15.97 8.11 -1.08
CA TRP A 139 -15.30 6.86 -1.42
C TRP A 139 -15.56 5.72 -0.43
N PHE A 140 -15.39 4.48 -0.88
CA PHE A 140 -15.58 3.28 -0.04
C PHE A 140 -14.49 2.21 -0.24
N CYS A 141 -14.33 1.36 0.78
CA CYS A 141 -13.48 0.16 0.76
C CYS A 141 -14.23 -0.95 1.51
N ASP A 142 -14.69 -1.98 0.79
CA ASP A 142 -15.67 -2.95 1.30
C ASP A 142 -15.24 -4.41 1.03
N ARG A 143 -15.22 -5.26 2.06
CA ARG A 143 -14.72 -6.66 2.03
C ARG A 143 -13.31 -6.85 1.43
N VAL A 144 -12.52 -5.78 1.28
CA VAL A 144 -11.14 -5.81 0.76
C VAL A 144 -10.19 -6.48 1.75
N THR A 145 -9.29 -7.33 1.24
CA THR A 145 -8.19 -7.92 2.03
C THR A 145 -6.86 -7.36 1.57
N VAL A 146 -5.99 -6.93 2.49
CA VAL A 146 -4.56 -6.70 2.20
C VAL A 146 -3.76 -7.78 2.92
N ARG A 147 -2.88 -8.51 2.22
CA ARG A 147 -2.06 -9.57 2.82
C ARG A 147 -0.65 -9.64 2.24
N GLY A 148 0.32 -10.02 3.06
CA GLY A 148 1.67 -10.38 2.63
C GLY A 148 1.84 -11.89 2.54
N ARG A 149 2.31 -12.42 1.40
CA ARG A 149 2.57 -13.85 1.20
C ARG A 149 4.06 -14.08 0.94
N ARG A 150 4.78 -14.56 1.96
CA ARG A 150 6.18 -15.01 1.82
C ARG A 150 6.29 -16.17 0.85
N ARG A 151 7.19 -16.11 -0.14
CA ARG A 151 7.54 -17.29 -0.95
C ARG A 151 8.16 -18.36 -0.04
N GLY A 152 7.89 -19.64 -0.34
CA GLY A 152 8.61 -20.77 0.26
C GLY A 152 8.45 -21.00 1.77
N ARG A 153 7.46 -20.37 2.45
CA ARG A 153 7.13 -20.71 3.85
C ARG A 153 5.65 -21.04 4.04
N GLU A 154 5.28 -22.24 3.58
CA GLU A 154 4.37 -23.06 4.37
C GLU A 154 5.02 -23.35 5.74
N ARG A 155 4.20 -23.65 6.75
CA ARG A 155 4.62 -23.60 8.15
C ARG A 155 5.66 -24.70 8.44
N PRO A 156 6.87 -24.39 8.92
CA PRO A 156 7.77 -25.42 9.44
C PRO A 156 7.06 -26.16 10.58
N HIS A 157 6.93 -27.48 10.47
CA HIS A 157 6.09 -28.30 11.35
C HIS A 157 6.58 -28.40 12.82
N HIS A 158 7.67 -27.72 13.17
CA HIS A 158 8.35 -27.82 14.46
C HIS A 158 7.64 -27.12 15.63
N LEU A 159 6.62 -26.28 15.39
CA LEU A 159 5.83 -25.67 16.47
C LEU A 159 4.72 -26.59 17.01
N ARG A 160 5.10 -27.82 17.38
CA ARG A 160 4.27 -28.81 18.11
C ARG A 160 5.09 -29.61 19.13
N ALA A 161 5.84 -28.91 20.00
CA ALA A 161 6.76 -29.56 20.97
C ALA A 161 6.75 -29.03 22.42
N HIS A 162 6.05 -27.93 22.75
CA HIS A 162 6.16 -27.29 24.07
C HIS A 162 4.81 -26.98 24.77
N LEU A 163 3.81 -27.85 24.64
CA LEU A 163 2.62 -27.86 25.50
C LEU A 163 2.28 -29.29 25.93
N ARG A 164 3.07 -29.83 26.88
CA ARG A 164 2.75 -30.88 27.87
C ARG A 164 4.05 -31.42 28.49
N ARG A 165 4.40 -30.93 29.68
CA ARG A 165 4.87 -31.72 30.85
C ARG A 165 4.74 -30.83 32.09
N GLU A 166 3.64 -30.98 32.82
CA GLU A 166 3.57 -30.52 34.21
C GLU A 166 4.65 -31.26 35.02
N PRO A 167 5.44 -30.58 35.87
CA PRO A 167 6.34 -31.26 36.81
C PRO A 167 5.52 -31.80 37.99
N GLU A 168 5.44 -33.12 38.11
CA GLU A 168 4.81 -33.77 39.26
C GLU A 168 5.53 -33.38 40.56
N HIS A 169 4.80 -32.77 41.50
CA HIS A 169 5.32 -32.45 42.83
C HIS A 169 5.59 -33.73 43.63
N ARG A 170 6.84 -34.21 43.58
CA ARG A 170 7.31 -35.27 44.49
C ARG A 170 7.35 -34.76 45.92
N HIS A 171 6.39 -35.22 46.71
CA HIS A 171 6.38 -35.08 48.16
C HIS A 171 7.55 -35.88 48.76
N LEU A 172 8.38 -35.23 49.58
CA LEU A 172 9.39 -35.87 50.43
C LEU A 172 9.24 -35.28 51.84
N ASP A 173 9.26 -36.16 52.84
CA ASP A 173 8.91 -35.87 54.23
C ASP A 173 10.12 -36.04 55.17
N GLY A 174 10.06 -35.38 56.33
CA GLY A 174 11.10 -35.33 57.36
C GLY A 174 12.19 -34.26 57.09
N GLY A 175 12.76 -33.58 58.10
CA GLY A 175 12.46 -33.56 59.53
C GLY A 175 13.71 -33.70 60.41
N GLY A 176 14.10 -32.67 61.17
CA GLY A 176 15.20 -32.82 62.15
C GLY A 176 16.05 -31.58 62.47
N ARG A 177 15.54 -30.75 63.38
CA ARG A 177 16.21 -29.78 64.29
C ARG A 177 17.77 -29.77 64.32
N GLY A 178 18.36 -28.57 64.20
CA GLY A 178 19.71 -28.24 64.64
C GLY A 178 19.83 -26.76 65.06
N ARG A 179 20.66 -26.42 66.06
CA ARG A 179 20.86 -25.04 66.58
C ARG A 179 22.32 -24.62 66.42
N HIS A 180 22.61 -23.31 66.33
CA HIS A 180 23.40 -22.58 67.34
C HIS A 180 23.41 -21.04 67.06
N ARG A 181 24.17 -20.25 67.82
CA ARG A 181 23.95 -18.80 68.05
C ARG A 181 25.04 -17.87 67.47
N GLY A 182 24.64 -16.64 67.14
CA GLY A 182 25.33 -15.43 67.61
C GLY A 182 26.11 -14.58 66.58
N GLY A 183 26.19 -13.27 66.84
CA GLY A 183 27.05 -12.30 66.12
C GLY A 183 26.32 -10.99 65.75
N LEU A 184 26.89 -9.83 66.13
CA LEU A 184 26.33 -8.50 65.88
C LEU A 184 27.41 -7.51 65.39
N HIS A 185 27.18 -6.95 64.19
CA HIS A 185 27.54 -5.58 63.77
C HIS A 185 29.03 -5.18 63.54
N PRO A 186 29.34 -3.99 62.92
CA PRO A 186 30.37 -3.83 61.87
C PRO A 186 31.43 -2.74 62.28
N PRO A 187 32.07 -1.90 61.41
CA PRO A 187 32.23 -1.89 59.93
C PRO A 187 33.69 -1.67 59.41
N GLY A 188 33.90 -1.70 58.09
CA GLY A 188 35.20 -1.48 57.45
C GLY A 188 35.18 -0.81 56.06
N GLN A 189 35.82 0.37 55.99
CA GLN A 189 36.28 1.17 54.83
C GLN A 189 37.11 0.34 53.81
N ARG A 190 37.38 0.69 52.52
CA ARG A 190 37.18 1.85 51.59
C ARG A 190 37.52 1.32 50.16
N SER A 191 37.43 2.02 49.00
CA SER A 191 36.48 2.98 48.38
C SER A 191 37.12 3.51 47.06
N ARG A 192 36.38 3.83 45.97
CA ARG A 192 36.85 4.73 44.88
C ARG A 192 35.70 5.21 43.94
N HIS A 193 35.83 6.46 43.48
CA HIS A 193 35.01 7.22 42.52
C HIS A 193 35.75 7.31 41.15
N PRO A 194 35.28 8.06 40.13
CA PRO A 194 33.92 8.27 39.59
C PRO A 194 33.87 8.17 38.04
N ALA A 195 32.71 8.42 37.40
CA ALA A 195 32.57 9.38 36.28
C ALA A 195 31.14 9.41 35.70
N GLU A 196 30.52 10.59 35.65
CA GLU A 196 29.29 10.84 34.89
C GLU A 196 29.55 11.77 33.70
N ARG A 197 28.95 11.45 32.55
CA ARG A 197 28.66 12.37 31.42
C ARG A 197 27.39 11.84 30.75
N GLY A 198 26.40 12.62 30.32
CA GLY A 198 26.38 14.07 30.14
C GLY A 198 26.02 14.40 28.70
N HIS A 199 24.71 14.44 28.38
CA HIS A 199 24.20 14.79 27.05
C HIS A 199 23.28 16.01 27.14
N ALA A 200 23.74 17.13 26.62
CA ALA A 200 22.97 18.38 26.53
C ALA A 200 22.66 18.70 25.06
N ALA A 201 21.56 19.42 24.82
CA ALA A 201 21.09 19.74 23.47
C ALA A 201 21.83 20.94 22.85
N ALA A 202 21.88 20.97 21.52
CA ALA A 202 22.29 22.14 20.73
C ALA A 202 21.28 22.42 19.60
N ARG A 203 21.11 23.70 19.25
CA ARG A 203 20.32 24.22 18.13
C ARG A 203 21.16 25.23 17.34
N ALA A 204 20.64 25.67 16.19
CA ALA A 204 21.13 26.75 15.29
C ALA A 204 22.09 26.31 14.16
N ARG A 205 22.14 26.99 13.00
CA ARG A 205 21.10 27.62 12.15
C ARG A 205 21.75 28.01 10.81
N ALA A 206 21.06 27.76 9.70
CA ALA A 206 21.11 28.44 8.39
C ALA A 206 22.44 29.02 7.82
N ALA A 207 22.75 28.65 6.57
CA ALA A 207 23.50 29.45 5.60
C ALA A 207 22.70 29.55 4.28
N ARG A 208 22.98 30.55 3.44
CA ARG A 208 22.27 30.82 2.16
C ARG A 208 23.20 30.73 0.95
N ALA A 209 22.76 30.02 -0.09
CA ALA A 209 23.08 30.24 -1.50
C ALA A 209 21.98 29.56 -2.35
N GLY A 210 21.57 30.01 -3.54
CA GLY A 210 22.04 31.17 -4.31
C GLY A 210 22.75 30.75 -5.60
N GLY A 211 21.97 30.37 -6.62
CA GLY A 211 22.48 29.96 -7.94
C GLY A 211 21.33 29.66 -8.91
N ASP A 212 21.34 30.32 -10.06
CA ASP A 212 20.23 30.53 -10.99
C ASP A 212 19.63 29.27 -11.65
N GLU A 213 18.31 29.22 -11.78
CA GLU A 213 17.62 28.34 -12.75
C GLU A 213 17.30 29.11 -14.05
N PRO A 214 17.75 28.64 -15.23
CA PRO A 214 17.45 29.30 -16.50
C PRO A 214 16.09 28.91 -17.10
N GLY A 215 15.15 29.86 -17.08
CA GLY A 215 14.29 30.17 -18.24
C GLY A 215 13.19 29.17 -18.65
N HIS A 216 11.93 29.56 -18.42
CA HIS A 216 10.71 28.91 -18.91
C HIS A 216 10.48 29.08 -20.45
N ASP A 217 11.53 29.04 -21.28
CA ASP A 217 11.45 29.29 -22.75
C ASP A 217 12.15 28.22 -23.62
N GLN A 218 12.68 27.15 -23.03
CA GLN A 218 13.34 26.08 -23.82
C GLN A 218 12.35 25.04 -24.42
N ARG A 219 11.12 24.92 -23.89
CA ARG A 219 10.14 23.90 -24.30
C ARG A 219 9.27 24.26 -25.53
N LEU A 220 9.50 25.41 -26.17
CA LEU A 220 8.74 25.86 -27.35
C LEU A 220 9.45 25.66 -28.70
N ARG A 221 10.66 25.07 -28.72
CA ARG A 221 11.43 24.86 -29.96
C ARG A 221 11.22 23.49 -30.62
N ASP A 222 10.87 22.46 -29.85
CA ASP A 222 10.71 21.07 -30.35
C ASP A 222 9.34 20.78 -31.00
N LEU A 223 8.35 21.67 -30.86
CA LEU A 223 7.00 21.49 -31.42
C LEU A 223 6.90 21.75 -32.94
N ARG A 224 8.03 21.81 -33.66
CA ARG A 224 8.06 21.92 -35.13
C ARG A 224 8.20 20.59 -35.88
N GLN A 225 8.29 19.45 -35.19
CA GLN A 225 8.43 18.13 -35.84
C GLN A 225 7.11 17.35 -36.02
N TYR A 226 6.00 17.78 -35.40
CA TYR A 226 4.67 17.17 -35.58
C TYR A 226 3.64 18.21 -36.06
N GLY A 227 3.26 18.10 -37.33
CA GLY A 227 2.52 19.12 -38.09
C GLY A 227 1.03 19.26 -37.77
N VAL A 228 0.67 19.54 -36.51
CA VAL A 228 -0.72 19.82 -36.11
C VAL A 228 -1.07 21.28 -36.38
N ARG A 229 -1.96 21.55 -37.33
CA ARG A 229 -2.47 22.91 -37.59
C ARG A 229 -3.42 23.36 -36.48
N ARG A 230 -3.30 24.63 -36.05
CA ARG A 230 -4.25 25.27 -35.12
C ARG A 230 -5.63 25.35 -35.76
N ALA A 231 -6.67 24.94 -35.04
CA ALA A 231 -8.05 25.25 -35.40
C ALA A 231 -8.33 26.76 -35.18
N PRO A 232 -9.22 27.39 -35.98
CA PRO A 232 -9.61 28.78 -35.78
C PRO A 232 -10.50 28.94 -34.54
N ALA A 233 -10.42 30.10 -33.91
CA ALA A 233 -11.37 30.48 -32.85
C ALA A 233 -12.72 30.85 -33.47
N LEU A 234 -13.82 30.37 -32.87
CA LEU A 234 -15.16 30.87 -33.16
C LEU A 234 -15.41 32.14 -32.33
N GLY A 235 -15.80 33.23 -33.00
CA GLY A 235 -16.30 34.44 -32.35
C GLY A 235 -17.83 34.49 -32.44
N GLY A 236 -18.45 35.05 -31.40
CA GLY A 236 -19.90 35.23 -31.24
C GLY A 236 -20.19 35.85 -29.88
#